data_AF-A0A923V7Q4-F1
#
_entry.id   AF-A0A923V7Q4-F1
#
_cell.length_a   1.000
_cell.length_b   1.000
_cell.length_c   1.000
_cell.angle_alpha   90.00
_cell.angle_beta   90.00
_cell.angle_gamma   90.00
#
_symmetry.space_group_name_H-M   'P 1'
#
loop_
_entity.id
_entity.type
_entity.pdbx_description
1 polymer ?
#
loop_
_entity_poly.entity_id
_entity_poly.type
_entity_poly.pdbx_seq_one_letter_code
_entity_poly.pdbx_strand_id
1 'polypeptide(L)'
;MNIFALSTYENCHLQILDQLILLLKSGKSAQTALKIVLSGFSAWERLVFRNLQMIFEIERQELKPLFEKNHFYFQEMQLILRSSSHVIEQLRSFRDGLRIQRNLRHRSRQVTQQIRAQAVVSVAIYIGIFCLSSAYLGLQKSTTLIFISVLLFLIGFSSIFLIGGRIKWKT
;
A
#
# COMPACT_ATOMS: atom_id res chain seq x y z
N MET A 1 9.05 -9.26 -4.75
CA MET A 1 7.77 -9.84 -4.28
C MET A 1 6.66 -9.35 -5.21
N ASN A 2 6.05 -10.26 -5.98
CA ASN A 2 5.07 -9.91 -7.02
C ASN A 2 3.89 -9.09 -6.45
N ILE A 3 3.37 -8.14 -7.23
CA ILE A 3 2.20 -7.29 -6.85
C ILE A 3 1.01 -8.17 -6.43
N PHE A 4 0.84 -9.31 -7.12
CA PHE A 4 -0.19 -10.30 -6.81
C PHE A 4 -0.02 -10.88 -5.40
N ALA A 5 1.20 -11.30 -5.05
CA ALA A 5 1.50 -11.85 -3.72
C ALA A 5 1.25 -10.82 -2.61
N LEU A 6 1.54 -9.53 -2.85
CA LEU A 6 1.29 -8.47 -1.86
C LEU A 6 -0.22 -8.21 -1.65
N SER A 7 -1.00 -8.22 -2.73
CA SER A 7 -2.45 -8.01 -2.63
C SER A 7 -3.15 -9.18 -1.95
N THR A 8 -2.75 -10.42 -2.28
CA THR A 8 -3.27 -11.63 -1.61
C THR A 8 -2.92 -11.62 -0.13
N TYR A 9 -1.68 -11.24 0.18
CA TYR A 9 -1.18 -11.10 1.54
C TYR A 9 -2.01 -10.11 2.39
N GLU A 10 -2.24 -8.89 1.90
CA GLU A 10 -3.04 -7.89 2.61
C GLU A 10 -4.51 -8.32 2.78
N ASN A 11 -5.07 -9.03 1.81
CA ASN A 11 -6.43 -9.57 1.90
C ASN A 11 -6.53 -10.64 2.99
N CYS A 12 -5.53 -11.51 3.15
CA CYS A 12 -5.51 -12.49 4.23
C CYS A 12 -5.55 -11.82 5.61
N HIS A 13 -4.87 -10.67 5.81
CA HIS A 13 -4.90 -9.94 7.09
C HIS A 13 -6.32 -9.50 7.44
N LEU A 14 -7.01 -8.89 6.47
CA LEU A 14 -8.37 -8.42 6.65
C LEU A 14 -9.35 -9.58 6.88
N GLN A 15 -9.19 -10.68 6.15
CA GLN A 15 -10.03 -11.88 6.32
C GLN A 15 -9.87 -12.50 7.72
N ILE A 16 -8.64 -12.58 8.23
CA ILE A 16 -8.37 -13.06 9.60
C ILE A 16 -9.09 -12.18 10.62
N LEU A 17 -8.99 -10.85 10.48
CA LEU A 17 -9.67 -9.91 11.36
C LEU A 17 -11.20 -10.06 11.30
N ASP A 18 -11.78 -10.17 10.10
CA ASP A 18 -13.22 -10.32 9.93
C ASP A 18 -13.75 -11.62 10.55
N GLN A 19 -13.03 -12.74 10.37
CA GLN A 19 -13.39 -14.01 11.00
C GLN A 19 -13.27 -13.95 12.53
N LEU A 20 -12.21 -13.33 13.06
CA LEU A 20 -12.05 -13.13 14.50
C LEU A 20 -13.19 -12.27 15.09
N ILE A 21 -13.52 -11.16 14.45
CA ILE A 21 -14.62 -10.28 14.86
C ILE A 21 -15.94 -11.07 14.87
N LEU A 22 -16.19 -11.89 13.86
CA LEU A 22 -17.41 -12.70 13.76
C LEU A 22 -17.48 -13.73 14.89
N LEU A 23 -16.39 -14.46 15.15
CA LEU A 23 -16.36 -15.48 16.21
C LEU A 23 -16.47 -14.85 17.62
N LEU A 24 -15.85 -13.71 17.85
CA LEU A 24 -15.98 -12.96 19.10
C LEU A 24 -17.41 -12.46 19.31
N LYS A 25 -18.07 -11.96 18.25
CA LYS A 25 -19.50 -11.58 18.30
C LYS A 25 -20.42 -12.76 18.62
N SER A 26 -20.04 -13.97 18.20
CA SER A 26 -20.78 -15.20 18.53
C SER A 26 -20.56 -15.69 19.97
N GLY A 27 -19.83 -14.92 20.81
CA GLY A 27 -19.60 -15.23 22.22
C GLY A 27 -18.38 -16.12 22.50
N LYS A 28 -17.56 -16.43 21.50
CA LYS A 28 -16.33 -17.22 21.71
C LYS A 28 -15.25 -16.37 22.37
N SER A 29 -14.45 -16.98 23.25
CA SER A 29 -13.26 -16.32 23.81
C SER A 29 -12.22 -16.04 22.71
N ALA A 30 -11.39 -15.01 22.90
CA ALA A 30 -10.36 -14.61 21.93
C ALA A 30 -9.39 -15.76 21.58
N GLN A 31 -9.00 -16.57 22.57
CA GLN A 31 -8.15 -17.74 22.36
C GLN A 31 -8.84 -18.82 21.52
N THR A 32 -10.12 -19.08 21.77
CA THR A 32 -10.89 -20.08 21.01
C THR A 32 -11.15 -19.60 19.59
N ALA A 33 -11.53 -18.34 19.43
CA ALA A 33 -11.73 -17.71 18.13
C ALA A 33 -10.46 -17.80 17.28
N LEU A 34 -9.30 -17.47 17.86
CA LEU A 34 -8.02 -17.55 17.17
C LEU A 34 -7.66 -18.98 16.76
N LYS A 35 -7.84 -19.98 17.63
CA LYS A 35 -7.61 -21.39 17.29
C LYS A 35 -8.48 -21.85 16.11
N ILE A 36 -9.74 -21.43 16.05
CA ILE A 36 -10.66 -21.75 14.95
C ILE A 36 -10.22 -21.10 13.63
N VAL A 37 -9.79 -19.84 13.67
CA VAL A 37 -9.31 -19.15 12.46
C VAL A 37 -8.03 -19.82 11.95
N LEU A 38 -7.11 -20.16 12.85
CA LEU A 38 -5.84 -20.80 12.52
C LEU A 38 -6.00 -22.22 11.95
N SER A 39 -7.02 -22.97 12.36
CA SER A 39 -7.25 -24.32 11.83
C SER A 39 -7.64 -24.29 10.35
N GLY A 40 -8.30 -23.21 9.91
CA GLY A 40 -8.68 -22.97 8.52
C GLY A 40 -7.55 -22.51 7.60
N PHE A 41 -6.34 -22.25 8.11
CA PHE A 41 -5.23 -21.76 7.30
C PHE A 41 -4.64 -22.85 6.40
N SER A 42 -4.33 -22.45 5.17
CA SER A 42 -3.51 -23.22 4.23
C SER A 42 -2.07 -23.40 4.74
N ALA A 43 -1.31 -24.35 4.16
CA ALA A 43 0.07 -24.61 4.56
C ALA A 43 0.97 -23.36 4.46
N TRP A 44 0.76 -22.53 3.44
CA TRP A 44 1.50 -21.28 3.27
C TRP A 44 1.11 -20.23 4.31
N GLU A 45 -0.19 -20.04 4.57
CA GLU A 45 -0.66 -19.09 5.59
C GLU A 45 -0.17 -19.46 6.98
N ARG A 46 -0.13 -20.74 7.33
CA ARG A 46 0.43 -21.20 8.61
C ARG A 46 1.89 -20.79 8.78
N LEU A 47 2.68 -20.82 7.71
CA LEU A 47 4.09 -20.40 7.74
C LEU A 47 4.20 -18.88 7.91
N VAL A 48 3.40 -18.13 7.17
CA VAL A 48 3.40 -16.65 7.18
C VAL A 48 2.89 -16.08 8.51
N PHE A 49 1.82 -16.67 9.05
CA PHE A 49 1.12 -16.21 10.24
C PHE A 49 1.42 -17.05 11.48
N ARG A 50 2.53 -17.80 11.47
CA ARG A 50 2.97 -18.65 12.59
C ARG A 50 2.97 -17.89 13.92
N ASN A 51 3.36 -16.61 13.89
CA ASN A 51 3.40 -15.75 15.08
C ASN A 51 2.03 -15.56 15.77
N LEU A 52 0.92 -15.70 15.04
CA LEU A 52 -0.42 -15.64 15.65
C LEU A 52 -0.68 -16.82 16.61
N GLN A 53 -0.12 -18.00 16.33
CA GLN A 53 -0.34 -19.20 17.15
C GLN A 53 0.14 -19.01 18.59
N MET A 54 1.20 -18.21 18.77
CA MET A 54 1.87 -18.02 20.06
C MET A 54 1.41 -16.77 20.80
N ILE A 55 0.37 -16.06 20.31
CA ILE A 55 -0.14 -14.84 20.97
C ILE A 55 -0.53 -15.10 22.44
N PHE A 56 -1.05 -16.28 22.75
CA PHE A 56 -1.47 -16.64 24.11
C PHE A 56 -0.46 -17.53 24.85
N GLU A 57 0.66 -17.89 24.23
CA GLU A 57 1.71 -18.67 24.88
C GLU A 57 2.54 -17.74 25.79
N ILE A 58 2.82 -18.21 27.00
CA ILE A 58 3.41 -17.41 28.08
C ILE A 58 4.93 -17.28 27.90
N GLU A 59 5.58 -18.23 27.23
CA GLU A 59 7.00 -18.14 26.88
C GLU A 59 7.21 -17.12 25.76
N ARG A 60 7.80 -15.98 26.12
CA ARG A 60 8.22 -14.91 25.20
C ARG A 60 9.37 -15.40 24.30
N GLN A 61 9.10 -16.31 23.37
CA GLN A 61 9.96 -16.39 22.20
C GLN A 61 9.53 -15.24 21.27
N GLU A 62 10.33 -14.17 21.27
CA GLU A 62 10.24 -13.13 20.24
C GLU A 62 10.63 -13.74 18.89
N LEU A 63 9.68 -14.45 18.28
CA LEU A 63 9.88 -14.98 16.94
C LEU A 63 9.88 -13.81 15.97
N LYS A 64 11.06 -13.51 15.45
CA LYS A 64 11.23 -12.54 14.36
C LYS A 64 10.25 -12.92 13.25
N PRO A 65 9.31 -12.02 12.88
CA PRO A 65 8.38 -12.32 11.82
C PRO A 65 9.15 -12.57 10.54
N LEU A 66 8.67 -13.52 9.73
CA LEU A 66 9.31 -13.86 8.45
C LEU A 66 9.39 -12.65 7.50
N PHE A 67 8.48 -11.68 7.68
CA PHE A 67 8.53 -10.39 7.01
C PHE A 67 8.45 -9.26 8.05
N GLU A 68 9.38 -8.31 7.98
CA GLU A 68 9.40 -7.13 8.89
C GLU A 68 8.10 -6.33 8.85
N LYS A 69 7.44 -6.27 7.69
CA LYS A 69 6.15 -5.59 7.50
C LYS A 69 5.02 -6.15 8.39
N ASN A 70 5.19 -7.36 8.91
CA ASN A 70 4.18 -8.03 9.70
C ASN A 70 4.35 -7.75 11.19
N HIS A 71 5.48 -7.17 11.57
CA HIS A 71 5.80 -6.92 12.97
C HIS A 71 4.72 -6.04 13.61
N PHE A 72 4.36 -4.94 12.95
CA PHE A 72 3.28 -4.06 13.37
C PHE A 72 1.96 -4.81 13.50
N TYR A 73 1.60 -5.64 12.51
CA TYR A 73 0.36 -6.40 12.55
C TYR A 73 0.30 -7.38 13.73
N PHE A 74 1.38 -8.14 13.95
CA PHE A 74 1.41 -9.12 15.05
C PHE A 74 1.45 -8.45 16.42
N GLN A 75 2.17 -7.35 16.58
CA GLN A 75 2.19 -6.58 17.83
C GLN A 75 0.81 -6.04 18.17
N GLU A 76 0.13 -5.42 17.19
CA GLU A 76 -1.20 -4.86 17.40
C GLU A 76 -2.22 -5.97 17.71
N MET A 77 -2.16 -7.09 16.98
CA MET A 77 -2.99 -8.27 17.25
C MET A 77 -2.76 -8.83 18.66
N GLN A 78 -1.51 -8.90 19.10
CA GLN A 78 -1.18 -9.37 20.45
C GLN A 78 -1.71 -8.43 21.52
N LEU A 79 -1.59 -7.11 21.31
CA LEU A 79 -2.10 -6.10 22.24
C LEU A 79 -3.62 -6.18 22.35
N ILE A 80 -4.32 -6.23 21.21
CA ILE A 80 -5.79 -6.27 21.16
C ILE A 80 -6.32 -7.57 21.76
N LEU A 81 -5.79 -8.73 21.38
CA LEU A 81 -6.31 -10.02 21.83
C LEU A 81 -5.99 -10.34 23.30
N ARG A 82 -4.98 -9.69 23.88
CA ARG A 82 -4.68 -9.75 25.33
C ARG A 82 -5.40 -8.67 26.14
N SER A 83 -6.06 -7.71 25.48
CA SER A 83 -6.84 -6.68 26.18
C SER A 83 -8.00 -7.32 26.94
N SER A 84 -8.26 -6.81 28.15
CA SER A 84 -9.36 -7.28 29.01
C SER A 84 -10.72 -6.66 28.64
N SER A 85 -10.73 -5.57 27.86
CA SER A 85 -11.95 -4.85 27.50
C SER A 85 -11.98 -4.43 26.03
N HIS A 86 -13.18 -4.33 25.49
CA HIS A 86 -13.48 -3.78 24.15
C HIS A 86 -12.70 -4.41 22.96
N VAL A 87 -12.27 -5.67 23.07
CA VAL A 87 -11.50 -6.40 22.02
C VAL A 87 -12.15 -6.31 20.64
N ILE A 88 -13.48 -6.44 20.56
CA ILE A 88 -14.21 -6.37 19.29
C ILE A 88 -14.09 -4.98 18.66
N GLU A 89 -14.17 -3.92 19.45
CA GLU A 89 -14.11 -2.54 18.96
C GLU A 89 -12.69 -2.20 18.50
N GLN A 90 -11.68 -2.63 19.28
CA GLN A 90 -10.28 -2.49 18.92
C GLN A 90 -9.94 -3.22 17.62
N LEU A 91 -10.42 -4.46 17.43
CA LEU A 91 -10.25 -5.20 16.18
C LEU A 91 -10.92 -4.52 14.99
N ARG A 92 -12.11 -3.92 15.17
CA ARG A 92 -12.78 -3.15 14.10
C ARG A 92 -11.98 -1.93 13.71
N SER A 93 -11.57 -1.14 14.70
CA SER A 93 -10.73 0.06 14.47
C SER A 93 -9.45 -0.30 13.72
N PHE A 94 -8.79 -1.39 14.15
CA PHE A 94 -7.58 -1.87 13.50
C PHE A 94 -7.82 -2.31 12.04
N ARG A 95 -8.87 -3.10 11.79
CA ARG A 95 -9.27 -3.51 10.44
C ARG A 95 -9.57 -2.29 9.55
N ASP A 96 -10.33 -1.33 10.05
CA ASP A 96 -10.72 -0.14 9.29
C ASP A 96 -9.50 0.74 8.99
N GLY A 97 -8.57 0.86 9.93
CA GLY A 97 -7.26 1.49 9.73
C GLY A 97 -6.45 0.82 8.61
N LEU A 98 -6.32 -0.50 8.62
CA LEU A 98 -5.65 -1.26 7.54
C LEU A 98 -6.33 -1.06 6.19
N ARG A 99 -7.67 -1.04 6.16
CA ARG A 99 -8.45 -0.80 4.94
C ARG A 99 -8.22 0.60 4.39
N ILE A 100 -8.18 1.62 5.26
CA ILE A 100 -7.86 3.00 4.87
C ILE A 100 -6.46 3.07 4.29
N GLN A 101 -5.45 2.50 4.96
CA GLN A 101 -4.08 2.46 4.45
C GLN A 101 -3.98 1.81 3.07
N ARG A 102 -4.67 0.66 2.89
CA ARG A 102 -4.75 -0.03 1.60
C ARG A 102 -5.37 0.86 0.53
N ASN A 103 -6.50 1.49 0.83
CA ASN A 103 -7.19 2.38 -0.11
C ASN A 103 -6.34 3.60 -0.48
N LEU A 104 -5.66 4.22 0.49
CA LEU A 104 -4.75 5.33 0.25
C LEU A 104 -3.60 4.92 -0.67
N ARG A 105 -3.00 3.74 -0.45
CA ARG A 105 -1.94 3.20 -1.30
C ARG A 105 -2.41 2.97 -2.72
N HIS A 106 -3.59 2.37 -2.91
CA HIS A 106 -4.16 2.16 -4.24
C HIS A 106 -4.48 3.48 -4.95
N ARG A 107 -5.16 4.41 -4.26
CA ARG A 107 -5.52 5.72 -4.81
C ARG A 107 -4.28 6.52 -5.16
N SER A 108 -3.26 6.53 -4.30
CA SER A 108 -1.99 7.18 -4.58
C SER A 108 -1.32 6.62 -5.82
N ARG A 109 -1.26 5.29 -5.96
CA ARG A 109 -0.71 4.63 -7.15
C ARG A 109 -1.48 5.01 -8.41
N GLN A 110 -2.81 5.02 -8.36
CA GLN A 110 -3.66 5.44 -9.48
C GLN A 110 -3.41 6.89 -9.86
N VAL A 111 -3.36 7.80 -8.89
CA VAL A 111 -3.07 9.23 -9.13
C VAL A 111 -1.69 9.39 -9.76
N THR A 112 -0.66 8.69 -9.28
CA THR A 112 0.67 8.73 -9.90
C THR A 112 0.65 8.22 -11.34
N GLN A 113 -0.11 7.16 -11.63
CA GLN A 113 -0.27 6.65 -13.00
C GLN A 113 -1.00 7.65 -13.90
N GLN A 114 -2.05 8.31 -13.40
CA GLN A 114 -2.77 9.35 -14.12
C GLN A 114 -1.87 10.56 -14.43
N ILE A 115 -1.09 11.03 -13.46
CA ILE A 115 -0.13 12.13 -13.67
C ILE A 115 0.90 11.77 -14.74
N ARG A 116 1.41 10.53 -14.73
CA ARG A 116 2.33 10.07 -15.77
C ARG A 116 1.68 10.03 -17.15
N ALA A 117 0.45 9.53 -17.24
CA ALA A 117 -0.29 9.51 -18.51
C ALA A 117 -0.57 10.94 -19.02
N GLN A 118 -0.99 11.84 -18.13
CA GLN A 118 -1.21 13.24 -18.47
C GLN A 118 0.07 13.94 -18.93
N ALA A 119 1.21 13.66 -18.27
CA ALA A 119 2.50 14.19 -18.70
C ALA A 119 2.86 13.75 -20.13
N VAL A 120 2.61 12.49 -20.49
CA VAL A 120 2.82 11.98 -21.86
C VAL A 120 1.93 12.69 -22.87
N VAL A 121 0.64 12.87 -22.56
CA VAL A 121 -0.29 13.61 -23.42
C VAL A 121 0.16 15.06 -23.62
N SER A 122 0.54 15.74 -22.53
CA SER A 122 1.06 17.11 -22.60
C SER A 122 2.32 17.22 -23.46
N VAL A 123 3.22 16.23 -23.40
CA VAL A 123 4.41 16.17 -24.27
C VAL A 123 3.99 16.08 -25.74
N ALA A 124 3.05 15.21 -26.08
CA ALA A 124 2.57 15.05 -27.45
C ALA A 124 1.94 16.34 -28.00
N ILE A 125 1.12 17.02 -27.18
CA ILE A 125 0.53 18.32 -27.55
C ILE A 125 1.62 19.37 -27.78
N TYR A 126 2.61 19.43 -26.88
CA TYR A 126 3.69 20.42 -26.98
C TYR A 126 4.54 20.21 -28.25
N ILE A 127 4.83 18.96 -28.61
CA ILE A 127 5.50 18.61 -29.88
C ILE A 127 4.66 19.07 -31.07
N GLY A 128 3.35 18.80 -31.08
CA GLY A 128 2.46 19.22 -32.16
C GLY A 128 2.43 20.75 -32.36
N ILE A 129 2.30 21.50 -31.25
CA ILE A 129 2.35 22.96 -31.26
C ILE A 129 3.73 23.46 -31.74
N PHE A 130 4.81 22.83 -31.29
CA PHE A 130 6.16 23.20 -31.70
C PHE A 130 6.37 23.00 -33.21
N CYS A 131 5.92 21.90 -33.79
CA CYS A 131 5.98 21.64 -35.23
C CYS A 131 5.21 22.69 -36.03
N LEU A 132 3.96 23.00 -35.62
CA LEU A 132 3.14 24.03 -36.27
C LEU A 132 3.79 25.41 -36.16
N SER A 133 4.27 25.78 -34.97
CA SER A 133 4.94 27.05 -34.74
C SER A 133 6.21 27.18 -35.59
N SER A 134 7.01 26.11 -35.70
CA SER A 134 8.20 26.08 -36.55
C SER A 134 7.87 26.25 -38.03
N ALA A 135 6.78 25.64 -38.51
CA ALA A 135 6.36 25.70 -39.91
C ALA A 135 5.76 27.06 -40.32
N TYR A 136 4.98 27.69 -39.44
CA TYR A 136 4.18 28.87 -39.80
C TYR A 136 4.68 30.20 -39.22
N LEU A 137 5.37 30.20 -38.08
CA LEU A 137 5.75 31.43 -37.34
C LEU A 137 7.21 31.86 -37.51
N GLY A 138 7.99 31.17 -38.37
CA GLY A 138 9.38 31.58 -38.66
C GLY A 138 10.28 31.59 -37.42
N LEU A 139 10.06 30.66 -36.48
CA LEU A 139 10.78 30.57 -35.19
C LEU A 139 12.31 30.42 -35.32
N GLN A 140 12.82 30.14 -36.52
CA GLN A 140 14.25 30.06 -36.79
C GLN A 140 15.02 31.34 -36.44
N LYS A 141 14.37 32.51 -36.42
CA LYS A 141 15.01 33.79 -36.05
C LYS A 141 15.21 33.99 -34.54
N SER A 142 14.61 33.16 -33.69
CA SER A 142 14.69 33.29 -32.23
C SER A 142 15.10 31.99 -31.55
N THR A 143 16.29 31.51 -31.90
CA THR A 143 16.92 30.29 -31.37
C THR A 143 17.01 30.29 -29.83
N THR A 144 17.22 31.46 -29.22
CA THR A 144 17.29 31.60 -27.75
C THR A 144 15.96 31.25 -27.07
N LEU A 145 14.82 31.65 -27.65
CA LEU A 145 13.49 31.34 -27.11
C LEU A 145 13.16 29.85 -27.21
N ILE A 146 13.57 29.20 -28.31
CA ILE A 146 13.46 27.75 -28.48
C ILE A 146 14.27 27.05 -27.39
N PHE A 147 15.53 27.44 -27.22
CA PHE A 147 16.43 26.82 -26.25
C PHE A 147 15.91 26.92 -24.82
N ILE A 148 15.45 28.10 -24.40
CA ILE A 148 14.86 28.31 -23.07
C ILE A 148 13.62 27.44 -22.88
N SER A 149 12.73 27.38 -23.89
CA SER A 149 11.50 26.59 -23.83
C SER A 149 11.77 25.09 -23.70
N VAL A 150 12.73 24.57 -24.46
CA VAL A 150 13.16 23.16 -24.39
C VAL A 150 13.79 22.85 -23.03
N LEU A 151 14.63 23.74 -22.52
CA LEU A 151 15.27 23.57 -21.22
C LEU A 151 14.23 23.54 -20.08
N LEU A 152 13.27 24.46 -20.10
CA LEU A 152 12.17 24.50 -19.14
C LEU A 152 11.31 23.22 -19.21
N PHE A 153 11.06 22.74 -20.43
CA PHE A 153 10.32 21.51 -20.67
C PHE A 153 11.04 20.28 -20.10
N LEU A 154 12.35 20.15 -20.33
CA LEU A 154 13.15 19.04 -19.80
C LEU A 154 13.22 19.06 -18.28
N ILE A 155 13.33 20.24 -17.67
CA ILE A 155 13.29 20.41 -16.20
C ILE A 155 11.93 19.99 -15.65
N GLY A 156 10.83 20.47 -16.26
CA GLY A 156 9.47 20.10 -15.85
C GLY A 156 9.21 18.61 -15.98
N PHE A 157 9.58 18.01 -17.12
CA PHE A 157 9.44 16.58 -17.37
C PHE A 157 10.26 15.75 -16.37
N SER A 158 11.54 16.07 -16.19
CA SER A 158 12.42 15.36 -15.24
C SER A 158 11.91 15.47 -13.81
N SER A 159 11.37 16.62 -13.42
CA SER A 159 10.80 16.84 -12.07
C SER A 159 9.61 15.92 -11.80
N ILE A 160 8.71 15.72 -12.77
CA ILE A 160 7.56 14.81 -12.63
C ILE A 160 8.03 13.37 -12.38
N PHE A 161 9.09 12.92 -13.07
CA PHE A 161 9.63 11.57 -12.89
C PHE A 161 10.43 11.41 -11.59
N LEU A 162 11.22 12.41 -11.20
CA LEU A 162 11.98 12.38 -9.95
C LEU A 162 11.07 12.42 -8.72
N ILE A 163 10.07 13.29 -8.71
CA ILE A 163 9.08 13.40 -7.62
C ILE A 163 8.22 12.13 -7.61
N GLY A 164 7.76 11.68 -8.77
CA GLY A 164 6.97 10.45 -8.91
C GLY A 164 7.73 9.16 -8.55
N GLY A 165 9.07 9.17 -8.57
CA GLY A 165 9.92 8.07 -8.13
C GLY A 165 10.22 8.08 -6.62
N ARG A 166 10.16 9.26 -5.97
CA ARG A 166 10.42 9.43 -4.54
C ARG A 166 9.20 9.16 -3.64
N ILE A 167 8.01 9.00 -4.20
CA ILE A 167 6.83 8.51 -3.46
C ILE A 167 7.00 7.00 -3.22
N LYS A 168 7.96 6.63 -2.38
CA LYS A 168 7.99 5.34 -1.71
C LYS A 168 7.20 5.53 -0.42
N TRP A 169 6.02 4.92 -0.34
CA TRP A 169 5.31 4.77 0.91
C TRP A 169 6.23 4.04 1.88
N LYS A 170 6.83 4.78 2.82
CA LYS A 170 7.52 4.20 3.98
C LYS A 170 6.43 3.47 4.78
N THR A 171 6.45 2.14 4.68
CA THR A 171 5.84 1.24 5.66
C THR A 171 6.65 1.28 6.93
#